data_AF-A0A3L7T412-F1
#
_entry.id   AF-A0A3L7T412-F1
#
_cell.length_a   1.000
_cell.length_b   1.000
_cell.length_c   1.000
_cell.angle_alpha   90.00
_cell.angle_beta   90.00
_cell.angle_gamma   90.00
#
_symmetry.space_group_name_H-M   'P 1'
#
loop_
_entity.id
_entity.type
_entity.pdbx_description
1 polymer ?
#
loop_
_entity_poly.entity_id
_entity_poly.type
_entity_poly.pdbx_seq_one_letter_code
_entity_poly.pdbx_strand_id
1 'polypeptide(L)'
;MSVEQPPTPPLAPPGGSGGWTITKSEWDGCGAVNNSVTKFSWIAQAILMLFGLGALAYAIWRAPAVFTPYLIGAIALFLIAVIAQGLWTRRAVRRWARLIPVVWESNGCVCPYCRTRVDETPCTRHGLSATEAPLLRDYWQAMATRDLAGTQRALQALLNAARRRSMFVRLTGPLTALWRKSITASNDSTLSAWGRLRGSLPFIGVELVVLVAGGLALQAIFGWNILIGILSGCWWIIPMLLVSPMVGPMFRTSRLRCAKCKQLCASAQPTLCAECGADLTKPAALARFEFAGRWRVGIVLLPMCLILLLPLIRSPLMSVLPPSMRMTLYHWTAPPANFFQLINVATITPAEAVEAADLLIAQAAPGGKRPLFDFDFLTKALALNKLPPSYREKAARVVVQATLSFEPAGAGVRDKVTITPSLGEPIFGRNAMPRLVFGGISIDGGAWVGGAAWSLFEHDVDPIWRSIDSQLPRLPEDKLHFEHALETALAPGVHELRARCWIVLWGPAYQRYEPAFDESGALLAPADAEATYELNLSKSIDSR
;
A
#
# COMPACT_ATOMS: atom_id res chain seq x y z
N MET A 1 51.40 13.63 10.22
CA MET A 1 50.46 12.75 9.48
C MET A 1 49.87 13.57 8.34
N SER A 2 50.44 13.39 7.16
CA SER A 2 50.15 14.15 5.94
C SER A 2 48.80 13.71 5.37
N VAL A 3 47.91 14.68 5.15
CA VAL A 3 46.62 14.46 4.48
C VAL A 3 46.90 14.26 2.99
N GLU A 4 46.77 13.02 2.50
CA GLU A 4 46.77 12.71 1.07
C GLU A 4 45.62 13.48 0.38
N GLN A 5 45.95 14.47 -0.43
CA GLN A 5 45.01 15.07 -1.36
C GLN A 5 44.53 14.02 -2.38
N PRO A 6 43.22 13.98 -2.72
CA PRO A 6 42.75 13.13 -3.80
C PRO A 6 43.40 13.57 -5.12
N PRO A 7 43.83 12.63 -5.99
CA PRO A 7 44.51 12.99 -7.23
C PRO A 7 43.55 13.72 -8.16
N THR A 8 43.97 14.88 -8.65
CA THR A 8 43.40 15.59 -9.80
C THR A 8 43.40 14.64 -11.01
N PRO A 9 42.30 14.55 -11.78
CA PRO A 9 42.28 13.74 -12.99
C PRO A 9 43.31 14.30 -13.99
N PRO A 10 44.14 13.46 -14.64
CA PRO A 10 45.11 13.94 -15.60
C PRO A 10 44.40 14.50 -16.84
N LEU A 11 44.77 15.72 -17.21
CA LEU A 11 44.54 16.27 -18.55
C LEU A 11 45.29 15.37 -19.55
N ALA A 12 44.56 14.72 -20.45
CA ALA A 12 45.13 13.87 -21.48
C ALA A 12 45.80 14.73 -22.58
N PRO A 13 47.05 14.43 -23.01
CA PRO A 13 47.60 14.99 -24.23
C PRO A 13 47.03 14.27 -25.48
N PRO A 14 47.01 14.94 -26.65
CA PRO A 14 46.32 14.44 -27.84
C PRO A 14 47.21 13.44 -28.59
N GLY A 15 46.70 12.23 -28.81
CA GLY A 15 47.39 11.24 -29.64
C GLY A 15 46.56 9.99 -29.88
N GLY A 16 45.95 9.91 -31.07
CA GLY A 16 45.62 8.63 -31.71
C GLY A 16 44.31 7.92 -31.34
N SER A 17 43.14 8.55 -31.55
CA SER A 17 41.87 7.94 -32.01
C SER A 17 40.70 8.89 -31.76
N GLY A 18 40.37 9.75 -32.74
CA GLY A 18 39.09 10.47 -32.80
C GLY A 18 38.68 11.28 -31.55
N GLY A 19 39.55 11.70 -30.65
CA GLY A 19 39.14 12.44 -29.44
C GLY A 19 38.27 11.63 -28.46
N TRP A 20 38.32 10.30 -28.49
CA TRP A 20 37.77 9.44 -27.43
C TRP A 20 38.74 9.33 -26.25
N THR A 21 38.23 9.30 -25.02
CA THR A 21 39.02 9.09 -23.78
C THR A 21 39.00 7.65 -23.28
N ILE A 22 38.23 6.80 -23.96
CA ILE A 22 38.03 5.37 -23.70
C ILE A 22 38.56 4.55 -24.87
N THR A 23 38.95 3.31 -24.62
CA THR A 23 39.39 2.41 -25.70
C THR A 23 38.21 1.80 -26.46
N LYS A 24 38.47 1.31 -27.67
CA LYS A 24 37.50 0.53 -28.45
C LYS A 24 37.05 -0.74 -27.71
N SER A 25 37.96 -1.41 -26.99
CA SER A 25 37.62 -2.61 -26.20
C SER A 25 36.70 -2.31 -25.02
N GLU A 26 36.83 -1.14 -24.36
CA GLU A 26 35.88 -0.66 -23.35
C GLU A 26 34.50 -0.43 -23.97
N TRP A 27 34.45 0.23 -25.12
CA TRP A 27 33.20 0.51 -25.85
C TRP A 27 32.49 -0.77 -26.31
N ASP A 28 33.20 -1.67 -26.98
CA ASP A 28 32.62 -2.93 -27.47
C ASP A 28 32.20 -3.85 -26.32
N GLY A 29 32.86 -3.75 -25.16
CA GLY A 29 32.47 -4.43 -23.94
C GLY A 29 31.07 -4.05 -23.44
N CYS A 30 30.59 -2.84 -23.76
CA CYS A 30 29.22 -2.43 -23.43
C CYS A 30 28.16 -3.28 -24.15
N GLY A 31 28.45 -3.74 -25.37
CA GLY A 31 27.58 -4.65 -26.11
C GLY A 31 27.51 -6.04 -25.48
N ALA A 32 28.66 -6.57 -25.04
CA ALA A 32 28.76 -7.87 -24.40
C ALA A 32 28.06 -7.90 -23.01
N VAL A 33 28.27 -6.86 -22.20
CA VAL A 33 27.61 -6.69 -20.90
C VAL A 33 26.09 -6.63 -21.05
N ASN A 34 25.58 -5.90 -22.04
CA ASN A 34 24.14 -5.76 -22.26
C ASN A 34 23.48 -7.11 -22.55
N ASN A 35 24.14 -7.99 -23.30
CA ASN A 35 23.66 -9.36 -23.53
C ASN A 35 23.61 -10.20 -22.24
N SER A 36 24.59 -10.07 -21.35
CA SER A 36 24.61 -10.78 -20.06
C SER A 36 23.55 -10.27 -19.07
N VAL A 37 23.39 -8.94 -18.97
CA VAL A 37 22.31 -8.31 -18.16
C VAL A 37 20.94 -8.73 -18.67
N THR A 38 20.78 -8.86 -19.99
CA THR A 38 19.54 -9.37 -20.59
C THR A 38 19.25 -10.79 -20.13
N LYS A 39 20.22 -11.72 -20.20
CA LYS A 39 20.04 -13.10 -19.72
C LYS A 39 19.67 -13.16 -18.24
N PHE A 40 20.33 -12.38 -17.40
CA PHE A 40 20.00 -12.31 -15.97
C PHE A 40 18.60 -11.74 -15.73
N SER A 41 18.22 -10.69 -16.46
CA SER A 41 16.87 -10.11 -16.38
C SER A 41 15.80 -11.10 -16.82
N TRP A 42 16.06 -11.97 -17.81
CA TRP A 42 15.14 -13.04 -18.20
C TRP A 42 14.94 -14.07 -17.09
N ILE A 43 16.04 -14.50 -16.44
CA ILE A 43 15.99 -15.43 -15.32
C ILE A 43 15.21 -14.82 -14.15
N ALA A 44 15.51 -13.57 -13.80
CA ALA A 44 14.79 -12.85 -12.74
C ALA A 44 13.30 -12.67 -13.04
N GLN A 45 12.94 -12.34 -14.29
CA GLN A 45 11.54 -12.25 -14.72
C GLN A 45 10.82 -13.60 -14.69
N ALA A 46 11.49 -14.69 -15.08
CA ALA A 46 10.93 -16.03 -15.00
C ALA A 46 10.66 -16.43 -13.53
N ILE A 47 11.59 -16.13 -12.62
CA ILE A 47 11.41 -16.36 -11.17
C ILE A 47 10.25 -15.53 -10.64
N LEU A 48 10.15 -14.25 -10.99
CA LEU A 48 9.04 -13.37 -10.60
C LEU A 48 7.69 -13.85 -11.14
N MET A 49 7.64 -14.34 -12.39
CA MET A 49 6.44 -14.97 -12.95
C MET A 49 6.03 -16.22 -12.18
N LEU A 50 6.98 -17.12 -11.89
CA LEU A 50 6.71 -18.33 -11.11
C LEU A 50 6.21 -18.00 -9.71
N PHE A 51 6.79 -16.99 -9.07
CA PHE A 51 6.34 -16.52 -7.76
C PHE A 51 4.94 -15.88 -7.82
N GLY A 52 4.66 -15.07 -8.84
CA GLY A 52 3.33 -14.49 -9.07
C GLY A 52 2.25 -15.54 -9.35
N LEU A 53 2.57 -16.57 -10.14
CA LEU A 53 1.69 -17.72 -10.40
C LEU A 53 1.50 -18.59 -9.16
N GLY A 54 2.55 -18.78 -8.34
CA GLY A 54 2.45 -19.47 -7.05
C GLY A 54 1.58 -18.72 -6.06
N ALA A 55 1.73 -17.39 -5.97
CA ALA A 55 0.87 -16.52 -5.17
C ALA A 55 -0.59 -16.54 -5.67
N LEU A 56 -0.81 -16.59 -6.99
CA LEU A 56 -2.14 -16.77 -7.59
C LEU A 56 -2.78 -18.09 -7.16
N ALA A 57 -2.06 -19.20 -7.30
CA ALA A 57 -2.56 -20.52 -6.94
C ALA A 57 -2.85 -20.60 -5.44
N TYR A 58 -1.94 -20.08 -4.60
CA TYR A 58 -2.14 -20.01 -3.15
C TYR A 58 -3.37 -19.20 -2.76
N ALA A 59 -3.59 -18.08 -3.43
CA ALA A 59 -4.67 -17.19 -3.08
C ALA A 59 -6.02 -17.60 -3.67
N ILE A 60 -6.06 -18.22 -4.85
CA ILE A 60 -7.28 -18.91 -5.33
C ILE A 60 -7.68 -20.02 -4.34
N TRP A 61 -6.70 -20.69 -3.73
CA TRP A 61 -6.94 -21.75 -2.75
C TRP A 61 -7.42 -21.25 -1.38
N ARG A 62 -7.07 -20.01 -0.97
CA ARG A 62 -7.34 -19.49 0.39
C ARG A 62 -8.22 -18.24 0.48
N ALA A 63 -8.41 -17.49 -0.61
CA ALA A 63 -9.12 -16.21 -0.54
C ALA A 63 -10.64 -16.41 -0.55
N PRO A 64 -11.39 -15.63 0.25
CA PRO A 64 -12.84 -15.54 0.13
C PRO A 64 -13.25 -15.10 -1.28
N ALA A 65 -14.32 -15.68 -1.82
CA ALA A 65 -14.79 -15.48 -3.20
C ALA A 65 -14.94 -14.00 -3.62
N VAL A 66 -15.20 -13.10 -2.67
CA VAL A 66 -15.36 -11.65 -2.88
C VAL A 66 -14.05 -10.97 -3.30
N PHE A 67 -12.89 -11.46 -2.84
CA PHE A 67 -11.58 -10.87 -3.15
C PHE A 67 -10.88 -11.52 -4.35
N THR A 68 -11.33 -12.72 -4.73
CA THR A 68 -10.80 -13.50 -5.86
C THR A 68 -10.75 -12.72 -7.19
N PRO A 69 -11.79 -11.97 -7.63
CA PRO A 69 -11.70 -11.24 -8.90
C PRO A 69 -10.68 -10.09 -8.89
N TYR A 70 -10.57 -9.36 -7.78
CA TYR A 70 -9.59 -8.28 -7.62
C TYR A 70 -8.15 -8.82 -7.63
N LEU A 71 -7.95 -9.96 -6.98
CA LEU A 71 -6.64 -10.58 -6.92
C LEU A 71 -6.22 -11.19 -8.27
N ILE A 72 -7.15 -11.83 -8.98
CA ILE A 72 -6.94 -12.29 -10.36
C ILE A 72 -6.59 -11.08 -11.26
N GLY A 73 -7.31 -9.97 -11.14
CA GLY A 73 -7.02 -8.74 -11.88
C GLY A 73 -5.62 -8.17 -11.60
N ALA A 74 -5.24 -8.08 -10.32
CA ALA A 74 -3.91 -7.60 -9.92
C ALA A 74 -2.78 -8.49 -10.47
N ILE A 75 -2.99 -9.81 -10.45
CA ILE A 75 -1.99 -10.76 -10.94
C ILE A 75 -1.93 -10.78 -12.47
N ALA A 76 -3.07 -10.66 -13.17
CA ALA A 76 -3.10 -10.51 -14.62
C ALA A 76 -2.34 -9.24 -15.06
N LEU A 77 -2.56 -8.11 -14.38
CA LEU A 77 -1.81 -6.87 -14.60
C LEU A 77 -0.31 -7.05 -14.35
N PHE A 78 0.07 -7.73 -13.27
CA PHE A 78 1.46 -8.06 -12.99
C PHE A 78 2.10 -8.91 -14.10
N LEU A 79 1.43 -9.96 -14.57
CA LEU A 79 1.93 -10.81 -15.66
C LEU A 79 2.07 -10.03 -16.98
N ILE A 80 1.08 -9.20 -17.32
CA ILE A 80 1.14 -8.32 -18.49
C ILE A 80 2.34 -7.37 -18.39
N ALA A 81 2.57 -6.76 -17.23
CA ALA A 81 3.70 -5.87 -17.00
C ALA A 81 5.05 -6.60 -17.17
N VAL A 82 5.18 -7.82 -16.66
CA VAL A 82 6.39 -8.64 -16.81
C VAL A 82 6.63 -9.01 -18.28
N ILE A 83 5.60 -9.44 -19.01
CA ILE A 83 5.70 -9.78 -20.44
C ILE A 83 6.09 -8.54 -21.26
N ALA A 84 5.42 -7.41 -21.02
CA ALA A 84 5.69 -6.15 -21.69
C ALA A 84 7.14 -5.69 -21.44
N GLN A 85 7.63 -5.80 -20.20
CA GLN A 85 9.01 -5.49 -19.85
C GLN A 85 10.01 -6.41 -20.57
N GLY A 86 9.72 -7.70 -20.67
CA GLY A 86 10.54 -8.67 -21.41
C GLY A 86 10.63 -8.34 -22.90
N LEU A 87 9.48 -8.08 -23.54
CA LEU A 87 9.42 -7.67 -24.95
C LEU A 87 10.16 -6.34 -25.20
N TRP A 88 9.96 -5.37 -24.31
CA TRP A 88 10.65 -4.08 -24.37
C TRP A 88 12.17 -4.25 -24.26
N THR A 89 12.64 -5.07 -23.30
CA THR A 89 14.06 -5.36 -23.09
C THR A 89 14.68 -6.01 -24.33
N ARG A 90 14.02 -7.03 -24.92
CA ARG A 90 14.45 -7.65 -26.20
C ARG A 90 14.62 -6.62 -27.31
N ARG A 91 13.63 -5.74 -27.48
CA ARG A 91 13.66 -4.71 -28.51
C ARG A 91 14.76 -3.67 -28.24
N ALA A 92 14.94 -3.27 -26.99
CA ALA A 92 15.96 -2.32 -26.57
C ALA A 92 17.36 -2.85 -26.85
N VAL A 93 17.64 -4.11 -26.51
CA VAL A 93 18.93 -4.78 -26.71
C VAL A 93 19.29 -4.91 -28.18
N ARG A 94 18.36 -5.38 -29.02
CA ARG A 94 18.58 -5.47 -30.47
C ARG A 94 18.90 -4.11 -31.08
N ARG A 95 18.16 -3.07 -30.68
CA ARG A 95 18.43 -1.70 -31.13
C ARG A 95 19.77 -1.18 -30.61
N TRP A 96 20.16 -1.56 -29.40
CA TRP A 96 21.44 -1.17 -28.80
C TRP A 96 22.62 -1.80 -29.53
N ALA A 97 22.55 -3.10 -29.81
CA ALA A 97 23.59 -3.83 -30.55
C ALA A 97 23.87 -3.21 -31.94
N ARG A 98 22.83 -2.71 -32.63
CA ARG A 98 22.98 -2.01 -33.91
C ARG A 98 23.56 -0.60 -33.76
N LEU A 99 23.37 0.04 -32.62
CA LEU A 99 23.78 1.43 -32.38
C LEU A 99 25.26 1.55 -31.97
N ILE A 100 25.78 0.56 -31.26
CA ILE A 100 27.17 0.52 -30.78
C ILE A 100 28.21 0.81 -31.88
N PRO A 101 28.22 0.12 -33.04
CA PRO A 101 29.21 0.40 -34.07
C PRO A 101 29.05 1.83 -34.63
N VAL A 102 27.81 2.25 -34.90
CA VAL A 102 27.48 3.56 -35.49
C VAL A 102 27.98 4.72 -34.63
N VAL A 103 27.82 4.64 -33.30
CA VAL A 103 28.29 5.69 -32.38
C VAL A 103 29.80 5.81 -32.39
N TRP A 104 30.52 4.69 -32.47
CA TRP A 104 31.98 4.69 -32.53
C TRP A 104 32.49 5.30 -33.85
N GLU A 105 31.94 4.85 -34.98
CA GLU A 105 32.31 5.28 -36.33
C GLU A 105 32.03 6.77 -36.56
N SER A 106 30.91 7.29 -36.06
CA SER A 106 30.56 8.72 -36.11
C SER A 106 31.20 9.56 -35.00
N ASN A 107 32.16 9.00 -34.28
CA ASN A 107 32.89 9.69 -33.23
C ASN A 107 32.00 10.34 -32.13
N GLY A 108 30.91 9.64 -31.79
CA GLY A 108 29.95 10.07 -30.79
C GLY A 108 28.84 10.96 -31.33
N CYS A 109 28.87 11.36 -32.60
CA CYS A 109 27.89 12.26 -33.23
C CYS A 109 26.57 11.54 -33.54
N VAL A 110 25.92 11.01 -32.51
CA VAL A 110 24.62 10.32 -32.58
C VAL A 110 23.70 10.89 -31.53
N CYS A 111 22.49 11.27 -31.94
CA CYS A 111 21.47 11.74 -31.02
C CYS A 111 21.05 10.61 -30.04
N PRO A 112 21.13 10.79 -28.72
CA PRO A 112 20.81 9.73 -27.75
C PRO A 112 19.33 9.34 -27.71
N TYR A 113 18.46 10.25 -28.15
CA TYR A 113 17.01 10.02 -28.19
C TYR A 113 16.57 9.36 -29.50
N CYS A 114 16.95 9.95 -30.64
CA CYS A 114 16.55 9.48 -31.96
C CYS A 114 17.40 8.31 -32.48
N ARG A 115 18.61 8.13 -31.92
CA ARG A 115 19.58 7.11 -32.34
C ARG A 115 19.98 7.24 -33.81
N THR A 116 20.01 8.47 -34.30
CA THR A 116 20.42 8.84 -35.66
C THR A 116 21.73 9.60 -35.59
N ARG A 117 22.58 9.39 -36.61
CA ARG A 117 23.77 10.21 -36.84
C ARG A 117 23.38 11.68 -37.01
N VAL A 118 24.23 12.57 -36.50
CA VAL A 118 24.02 14.03 -36.56
C VAL A 118 25.26 14.81 -37.00
N ASP A 119 26.30 14.08 -37.43
CA ASP A 119 27.51 14.62 -38.04
C ASP A 119 27.24 15.20 -39.43
N GLU A 120 26.36 14.57 -40.22
CA GLU A 120 26.02 15.03 -41.57
C GLU A 120 24.79 15.95 -41.59
N THR A 121 23.74 15.59 -40.85
CA THR A 121 22.47 16.35 -40.83
C THR A 121 21.94 16.53 -39.40
N PRO A 122 21.44 17.72 -39.04
CA PRO A 122 20.85 17.92 -37.72
C PRO A 122 19.66 16.99 -37.46
N CYS A 123 19.53 16.53 -36.22
CA CYS A 123 18.41 15.70 -35.79
C CYS A 123 17.07 16.44 -35.98
N THR A 124 16.16 15.86 -36.76
CA THR A 124 14.86 16.49 -37.08
C THR A 124 13.99 16.81 -35.86
N ARG A 125 14.06 15.98 -34.81
CA ARG A 125 13.22 16.10 -33.60
C ARG A 125 13.82 16.99 -32.50
N HIS A 126 15.13 16.96 -32.32
CA HIS A 126 15.80 17.63 -31.20
C HIS A 126 16.72 18.78 -31.65
N GLY A 127 17.05 18.86 -32.93
CA GLY A 127 17.90 19.90 -33.51
C GLY A 127 19.39 19.77 -33.17
N LEU A 128 19.83 18.65 -32.56
CA LEU A 128 21.24 18.37 -32.28
C LEU A 128 22.00 18.09 -33.57
N SER A 129 23.20 18.64 -33.70
CA SER A 129 24.06 18.54 -34.88
C SER A 129 25.53 18.32 -34.50
N ALA A 130 26.44 18.37 -35.48
CA ALA A 130 27.88 18.30 -35.26
C ALA A 130 28.40 19.38 -34.28
N THR A 131 27.68 20.49 -34.11
CA THR A 131 28.04 21.55 -33.13
C THR A 131 28.08 21.05 -31.69
N GLU A 132 27.25 20.07 -31.33
CA GLU A 132 27.23 19.46 -30.00
C GLU A 132 28.08 18.19 -29.89
N ALA A 133 28.97 17.91 -30.87
CA ALA A 133 29.79 16.70 -30.90
C ALA A 133 30.56 16.41 -29.59
N PRO A 134 31.16 17.41 -28.89
CA PRO A 134 31.81 17.17 -27.61
C PRO A 134 30.83 16.65 -26.54
N LEU A 135 29.67 17.28 -26.39
CA LEU A 135 28.64 16.90 -25.40
C LEU A 135 28.02 15.53 -25.71
N LEU A 136 27.83 15.22 -26.99
CA LEU A 136 27.35 13.91 -27.43
C LEU A 136 28.38 12.84 -27.08
N ARG A 137 29.67 13.09 -27.35
CA ARG A 137 30.75 12.16 -27.01
C ARG A 137 30.85 11.95 -25.49
N ASP A 138 30.79 13.00 -24.69
CA ASP A 138 30.79 12.91 -23.22
C ASP A 138 29.65 12.02 -22.70
N TYR A 139 28.45 12.18 -23.28
CA TYR A 139 27.31 11.32 -22.94
C TYR A 139 27.57 9.85 -23.23
N TRP A 140 28.04 9.52 -24.44
CA TRP A 140 28.31 8.12 -24.82
C TRP A 140 29.48 7.53 -24.02
N GLN A 141 30.52 8.31 -23.73
CA GLN A 141 31.65 7.89 -22.88
C GLN A 141 31.22 7.60 -21.44
N ALA A 142 30.47 8.51 -20.82
CA ALA A 142 29.96 8.34 -19.47
C ALA A 142 29.07 7.09 -19.37
N MET A 143 28.26 6.85 -20.40
CA MET A 143 27.44 5.65 -20.44
C MET A 143 28.30 4.37 -20.57
N ALA A 144 29.30 4.38 -21.44
CA ALA A 144 30.17 3.23 -21.66
C ALA A 144 30.98 2.84 -20.41
N THR A 145 31.39 3.85 -19.63
CA THR A 145 32.13 3.67 -18.38
C THR A 145 31.24 3.45 -17.16
N ARG A 146 29.91 3.40 -17.35
CA ARG A 146 28.90 3.30 -16.28
C ARG A 146 28.93 4.45 -15.26
N ASP A 147 29.43 5.62 -15.66
CA ASP A 147 29.31 6.84 -14.89
C ASP A 147 27.90 7.42 -15.04
N LEU A 148 27.00 6.98 -14.15
CA LEU A 148 25.60 7.41 -14.18
C LEU A 148 25.45 8.91 -13.91
N ALA A 149 26.27 9.49 -13.02
CA ALA A 149 26.23 10.92 -12.73
C ALA A 149 26.71 11.74 -13.95
N GLY A 150 27.82 11.34 -14.58
CA GLY A 150 28.30 11.93 -15.82
C GLY A 150 27.30 11.82 -16.97
N THR A 151 26.65 10.66 -17.11
CA THR A 151 25.61 10.43 -18.12
C THR A 151 24.46 11.41 -17.96
N GLN A 152 23.95 11.60 -16.73
CA GLN A 152 22.84 12.53 -16.48
C GLN A 152 23.26 14.00 -16.66
N ARG A 153 24.49 14.38 -16.27
CA ARG A 153 25.03 15.73 -16.51
C ARG A 153 25.12 16.04 -17.99
N ALA A 154 25.73 15.15 -18.78
CA ALA A 154 25.84 15.30 -20.22
C ALA A 154 24.45 15.32 -20.90
N LEU A 155 23.52 14.46 -20.45
CA LEU A 155 22.16 14.44 -20.95
C LEU A 155 21.41 15.76 -20.67
N GLN A 156 21.59 16.34 -19.47
CA GLN A 156 20.99 17.61 -19.13
C GLN A 156 21.58 18.76 -19.97
N ALA A 157 22.89 18.75 -20.21
CA ALA A 157 23.54 19.71 -21.10
C ALA A 157 23.02 19.60 -22.54
N LEU A 158 22.85 18.37 -23.05
CA LEU A 158 22.26 18.12 -24.37
C LEU A 158 20.80 18.58 -24.46
N LEU A 159 20.00 18.41 -23.40
CA LEU A 159 18.63 18.95 -23.35
C LEU A 159 18.61 20.47 -23.38
N ASN A 160 19.57 21.11 -22.70
CA ASN A 160 19.73 22.56 -22.72
C ASN A 160 20.15 23.07 -24.10
N ALA A 161 21.02 22.34 -24.81
CA ALA A 161 21.45 22.66 -26.16
C ALA A 161 20.41 22.33 -27.25
N ALA A 162 19.49 21.39 -26.99
CA ALA A 162 18.47 20.98 -27.96
C ALA A 162 17.54 22.14 -28.35
N ARG A 163 17.58 22.54 -29.63
CA ARG A 163 16.78 23.64 -30.20
C ARG A 163 15.29 23.31 -30.30
N ARG A 164 14.93 22.03 -30.35
CA ARG A 164 13.55 21.55 -30.46
C ARG A 164 13.23 20.66 -29.26
N ARG A 165 12.13 20.99 -28.56
CA ARG A 165 11.61 20.21 -27.42
C ARG A 165 10.14 19.90 -27.66
N SER A 166 9.74 18.64 -27.47
CA SER A 166 8.33 18.27 -27.53
C SER A 166 7.54 18.92 -26.39
N MET A 167 6.23 19.09 -26.60
CA MET A 167 5.32 19.64 -25.58
C MET A 167 5.35 18.81 -24.29
N PHE A 168 5.41 17.48 -24.41
CA PHE A 168 5.56 16.57 -23.26
C PHE A 168 6.83 16.86 -22.45
N VAL A 169 7.97 17.09 -23.11
CA VAL A 169 9.24 17.42 -22.43
C VAL A 169 9.20 18.81 -21.80
N ARG A 170 8.42 19.75 -22.36
CA ARG A 170 8.20 21.06 -21.74
C ARG A 170 7.35 20.95 -20.48
N LEU A 171 6.26 20.18 -20.53
CA LEU A 171 5.34 19.98 -19.41
C LEU A 171 5.98 19.20 -18.24
N THR A 172 6.71 18.12 -18.56
CA THR A 172 7.38 17.28 -17.56
C THR A 172 8.81 17.73 -17.23
N GLY A 173 9.29 18.77 -17.91
CA GLY A 173 10.66 19.29 -17.81
C GLY A 173 11.13 19.58 -16.39
N PRO A 174 10.36 20.36 -15.59
CA PRO A 174 10.74 20.68 -14.21
C PRO A 174 10.89 19.43 -13.32
N LEU A 175 9.94 18.51 -13.39
CA LEU A 175 9.98 17.26 -12.61
C LEU A 175 11.14 16.36 -13.04
N THR A 176 11.35 16.20 -14.35
CA THR A 176 12.46 15.40 -14.89
C THR A 176 13.83 16.01 -14.58
N ALA A 177 13.92 17.34 -14.47
CA ALA A 177 15.14 18.03 -14.04
C ALA A 177 15.45 17.77 -12.55
N LEU A 178 14.43 17.81 -11.68
CA LEU A 178 14.59 17.47 -10.26
C LEU A 178 15.00 16.00 -10.08
N TRP A 179 14.35 15.08 -10.79
CA TRP A 179 14.73 13.66 -10.80
C TRP A 179 16.18 13.45 -11.26
N ARG A 180 16.59 14.09 -12.37
CA ARG A 180 17.98 14.04 -12.86
C ARG A 180 18.97 14.60 -11.86
N LYS A 181 18.63 15.71 -11.18
CA LYS A 181 19.48 16.30 -10.14
C LYS A 181 19.67 15.32 -8.98
N SER A 182 18.61 14.67 -8.53
CA SER A 182 18.69 13.65 -7.49
C SER A 182 19.52 12.44 -7.91
N ILE A 183 19.34 11.92 -9.13
CA ILE A 183 20.17 10.82 -9.64
C ILE A 183 21.64 11.22 -9.74
N THR A 184 21.91 12.42 -10.24
CA THR A 184 23.28 12.96 -10.37
C THR A 184 23.93 13.04 -8.99
N ALA A 185 23.26 13.64 -8.02
CA ALA A 185 23.77 13.75 -6.64
C ALA A 185 23.97 12.36 -6.01
N SER A 186 22.98 11.48 -6.09
CA SER A 186 23.03 10.13 -5.50
C SER A 186 24.14 9.26 -6.08
N ASN A 187 24.51 9.48 -7.34
CA ASN A 187 25.55 8.69 -8.01
C ASN A 187 26.89 9.42 -8.11
N ASP A 188 27.03 10.60 -7.50
CA ASP A 188 28.29 11.29 -7.45
C ASP A 188 29.22 10.64 -6.40
N SER A 189 30.34 10.10 -6.87
CA SER A 189 31.34 9.48 -6.02
C SER A 189 32.15 10.49 -5.21
N THR A 190 32.17 11.76 -5.63
CA THR A 190 32.91 12.85 -4.97
C THR A 190 32.14 13.47 -3.81
N LEU A 191 30.83 13.33 -3.79
CA LEU A 191 29.99 13.84 -2.70
C LEU A 191 30.01 12.91 -1.47
N SER A 192 30.00 13.54 -0.29
CA SER A 192 29.75 12.89 0.99
C SER A 192 28.31 12.36 1.06
N ALA A 193 28.02 11.41 1.97
CA ALA A 193 26.68 10.85 2.14
C ALA A 193 25.60 11.93 2.36
N TRP A 194 25.91 12.93 3.19
CA TRP A 194 25.04 14.08 3.44
C TRP A 194 24.91 15.01 2.22
N GLY A 195 25.99 15.21 1.45
CA GLY A 195 25.94 15.96 0.20
C GLY A 195 24.99 15.32 -0.83
N ARG A 196 25.03 13.99 -0.94
CA ARG A 196 24.15 13.22 -1.83
C ARG A 196 22.68 13.29 -1.42
N LEU A 197 22.41 13.15 -0.11
CA LEU A 197 21.07 13.29 0.43
C LEU A 197 20.53 14.70 0.17
N ARG A 198 21.29 15.75 0.52
CA ARG A 198 20.90 17.14 0.31
C ARG A 198 20.59 17.45 -1.16
N GLY A 199 21.37 16.89 -2.09
CA GLY A 199 21.12 17.01 -3.52
C GLY A 199 19.85 16.30 -4.01
N SER A 200 19.36 15.32 -3.25
CA SER A 200 18.18 14.50 -3.56
C SER A 200 16.89 14.93 -2.85
N LEU A 201 16.99 15.67 -1.73
CA LEU A 201 15.85 16.13 -0.94
C LEU A 201 14.72 16.79 -1.75
N PRO A 202 14.97 17.66 -2.74
CA PRO A 202 13.89 18.27 -3.51
C PRO A 202 13.02 17.25 -4.25
N PHE A 203 13.63 16.19 -4.78
CA PHE A 203 12.90 15.12 -5.47
C PHE A 203 12.19 14.19 -4.48
N ILE A 204 12.85 13.85 -3.37
CA ILE A 204 12.24 13.06 -2.27
C ILE A 204 10.99 13.76 -1.72
N GLY A 205 11.04 15.09 -1.55
CA GLY A 205 9.88 15.86 -1.12
C GLY A 205 8.69 15.75 -2.07
N VAL A 206 8.94 15.77 -3.39
CA VAL A 206 7.88 15.56 -4.40
C VAL A 206 7.31 14.14 -4.31
N GLU A 207 8.17 13.12 -4.18
CA GLU A 207 7.70 11.73 -4.02
C GLU A 207 6.88 11.54 -2.75
N LEU A 208 7.28 12.15 -1.63
CA LEU A 208 6.50 12.11 -0.38
C LEU A 208 5.14 12.78 -0.54
N VAL A 209 5.05 13.93 -1.22
CA VAL A 209 3.76 14.59 -1.49
C VAL A 209 2.86 13.68 -2.35
N VAL A 210 3.42 13.04 -3.38
CA VAL A 210 2.67 12.09 -4.23
C VAL A 210 2.20 10.88 -3.43
N LEU A 211 3.04 10.32 -2.55
CA LEU A 211 2.68 9.21 -1.68
C LEU A 211 1.57 9.58 -0.70
N VAL A 212 1.64 10.76 -0.08
CA VAL A 212 0.61 11.27 0.83
C VAL A 212 -0.70 11.51 0.09
N ALA A 213 -0.67 12.19 -1.06
CA ALA A 213 -1.85 12.45 -1.87
C ALA A 213 -2.50 11.14 -2.36
N GLY A 214 -1.69 10.18 -2.82
CA GLY A 214 -2.16 8.85 -3.21
C GLY A 214 -2.76 8.07 -2.02
N GLY A 215 -2.14 8.18 -0.84
CA GLY A 215 -2.66 7.59 0.40
C GLY A 215 -4.02 8.17 0.80
N LEU A 216 -4.18 9.50 0.73
CA LEU A 216 -5.45 10.18 1.00
C LEU A 216 -6.53 9.79 -0.03
N ALA A 217 -6.18 9.68 -1.31
CA ALA A 217 -7.11 9.22 -2.34
C ALA A 217 -7.56 7.76 -2.10
N LEU A 218 -6.61 6.87 -1.77
CA LEU A 218 -6.92 5.49 -1.40
C LEU A 218 -7.79 5.41 -0.14
N GLN A 219 -7.52 6.24 0.86
CA GLN A 219 -8.35 6.36 2.06
C GLN A 219 -9.78 6.76 1.71
N ALA A 220 -9.96 7.76 0.84
CA ALA A 220 -11.26 8.26 0.45
C ALA A 220 -12.09 7.23 -0.34
N ILE A 221 -11.43 6.41 -1.17
CA ILE A 221 -12.09 5.41 -2.01
C ILE A 221 -12.34 4.09 -1.28
N PHE A 222 -11.37 3.64 -0.48
CA PHE A 222 -11.31 2.28 0.06
C PHE A 222 -11.33 2.21 1.59
N GLY A 223 -11.35 3.36 2.28
CA GLY A 223 -11.34 3.45 3.72
C GLY A 223 -9.98 3.14 4.38
N TRP A 224 -9.92 3.33 5.70
CA TRP A 224 -8.71 3.17 6.49
C TRP A 224 -8.15 1.73 6.51
N ASN A 225 -9.02 0.72 6.42
CA ASN A 225 -8.60 -0.68 6.51
C ASN A 225 -7.69 -1.10 5.35
N ILE A 226 -8.01 -0.67 4.13
CA ILE A 226 -7.21 -0.97 2.95
C ILE A 226 -5.92 -0.13 2.93
N LEU A 227 -6.01 1.15 3.32
CA LEU A 227 -4.82 2.01 3.42
C LEU A 227 -3.80 1.46 4.42
N ILE A 228 -4.23 1.05 5.62
CA ILE A 228 -3.34 0.49 6.65
C ILE A 228 -2.74 -0.84 6.17
N GLY A 229 -3.51 -1.67 5.45
CA GLY A 229 -2.99 -2.90 4.84
C GLY A 229 -1.88 -2.63 3.82
N ILE A 230 -2.06 -1.65 2.94
CA ILE A 230 -1.06 -1.24 1.94
C ILE A 230 0.16 -0.60 2.61
N LEU A 231 -0.06 0.34 3.54
CA LEU A 231 1.02 1.01 4.27
C LEU A 231 1.81 0.03 5.15
N SER A 232 1.16 -0.99 5.74
CA SER A 232 1.83 -2.08 6.46
C SER A 232 2.86 -2.83 5.58
N GLY A 233 2.63 -2.92 4.27
CA GLY A 233 3.55 -3.55 3.32
C GLY A 233 4.53 -2.58 2.63
N CYS A 234 4.27 -1.28 2.65
CA CYS A 234 4.98 -0.28 1.84
C CYS A 234 5.62 0.88 2.64
N TRP A 235 5.46 0.95 3.97
CA TRP A 235 6.02 2.03 4.80
C TRP A 235 7.54 2.18 4.68
N TRP A 236 8.24 1.08 4.36
CA TRP A 236 9.69 1.03 4.17
C TRP A 236 10.20 1.87 2.99
N ILE A 237 9.32 2.25 2.05
CA ILE A 237 9.68 3.14 0.94
C ILE A 237 10.20 4.46 1.52
N ILE A 238 9.58 4.97 2.59
CA ILE A 238 9.93 6.24 3.22
C ILE A 238 11.39 6.26 3.75
N PRO A 239 11.83 5.33 4.62
CA PRO A 239 13.23 5.29 5.03
C PRO A 239 14.17 4.96 3.87
N MET A 240 13.74 4.17 2.87
CA MET A 240 14.57 3.87 1.69
C MET A 240 14.83 5.08 0.80
N LEU A 241 13.86 5.97 0.65
CA LEU A 241 14.03 7.23 -0.08
C LEU A 241 15.13 8.10 0.54
N LEU A 242 15.33 8.02 1.87
CA LEU A 242 16.37 8.76 2.59
C LEU A 242 17.73 8.05 2.58
N VAL A 243 17.75 6.72 2.75
CA VAL A 243 18.99 5.94 2.86
C VAL A 243 19.65 5.72 1.49
N SER A 244 18.87 5.49 0.44
CA SER A 244 19.38 5.15 -0.89
C SER A 244 20.37 6.18 -1.47
N PRO A 245 20.10 7.52 -1.40
CA PRO A 245 21.08 8.54 -1.79
C PRO A 245 22.38 8.51 -0.98
N MET A 246 22.31 8.14 0.31
CA MET A 246 23.46 8.16 1.21
C MET A 246 24.46 7.04 0.88
N VAL A 247 23.97 5.87 0.44
CA VAL A 247 24.79 4.72 0.03
C VAL A 247 25.76 5.10 -1.09
N GLY A 248 25.30 5.93 -2.03
CA GLY A 248 26.08 6.38 -3.16
C GLY A 248 26.17 5.38 -4.31
N PRO A 249 27.01 5.65 -5.32
CA PRO A 249 27.09 4.81 -6.50
C PRO A 249 27.67 3.41 -6.18
N MET A 250 27.01 2.38 -6.69
CA MET A 250 27.45 0.97 -6.60
C MET A 250 28.62 0.66 -7.54
N PHE A 251 28.73 1.41 -8.63
CA PHE A 251 29.83 1.36 -9.58
C PHE A 251 30.49 2.73 -9.63
N ARG A 252 31.82 2.76 -9.49
CA ARG A 252 32.59 4.00 -9.61
C ARG A 252 33.59 3.87 -10.74
N THR A 253 33.74 4.93 -11.52
CA THR A 253 34.79 5.03 -12.52
C THR A 253 36.14 5.05 -11.83
N SER A 254 37.03 4.13 -12.19
CA SER A 254 38.36 3.98 -11.59
C SER A 254 39.46 4.03 -12.64
N ARG A 255 40.72 3.74 -12.30
CA ARG A 255 41.79 3.63 -13.29
C ARG A 255 41.59 2.39 -14.16
N LEU A 256 42.08 2.45 -15.39
CA LEU A 256 41.97 1.38 -16.38
C LEU A 256 42.68 0.11 -15.88
N ARG A 257 41.99 -1.03 -15.93
CA ARG A 257 42.49 -2.34 -15.48
C ARG A 257 42.27 -3.42 -16.53
N CYS A 258 43.16 -4.41 -16.54
CA CYS A 258 42.94 -5.64 -17.30
C CYS A 258 41.77 -6.43 -16.70
N ALA A 259 40.78 -6.80 -17.50
CA ALA A 259 39.63 -7.57 -17.04
C ALA A 259 40.00 -8.97 -16.53
N LYS A 260 41.09 -9.56 -17.05
CA LYS A 260 41.59 -10.90 -16.69
C LYS A 260 42.33 -10.91 -15.35
N CYS A 261 43.41 -10.15 -15.20
CA CYS A 261 44.24 -10.17 -13.98
C CYS A 261 43.94 -9.03 -12.99
N LYS A 262 43.03 -8.10 -13.32
CA LYS A 262 42.63 -6.94 -12.49
C LYS A 262 43.73 -5.91 -12.18
N GLN A 263 44.93 -6.12 -12.69
CA GLN A 263 46.05 -5.17 -12.56
C GLN A 263 45.82 -3.90 -13.37
N LEU A 264 46.41 -2.80 -12.89
CA LEU A 264 46.32 -1.48 -13.51
C LEU A 264 47.08 -1.45 -14.84
N CYS A 265 46.49 -0.82 -15.85
CA CYS A 265 47.16 -0.61 -17.13
C CYS A 265 48.07 0.63 -17.04
N ALA A 266 49.28 0.52 -17.59
CA ALA A 266 50.26 1.60 -17.58
C ALA A 266 49.95 2.73 -18.58
N SER A 267 49.24 2.44 -19.66
CA SER A 267 48.85 3.42 -20.70
C SER A 267 47.33 3.57 -20.82
N ALA A 268 46.91 4.70 -21.39
CA ALA A 268 45.49 5.00 -21.63
C ALA A 268 44.88 4.17 -22.78
N GLN A 269 45.71 3.65 -23.69
CA GLN A 269 45.30 2.79 -24.81
C GLN A 269 46.22 1.57 -24.95
N PRO A 270 46.16 0.62 -24.01
CA PRO A 270 47.04 -0.55 -24.03
C PRO A 270 46.49 -1.60 -25.01
N THR A 271 47.37 -2.18 -25.83
CA THR A 271 47.03 -3.29 -26.73
C THR A 271 47.27 -4.66 -26.09
N LEU A 272 48.23 -4.76 -25.16
CA LEU A 272 48.59 -5.97 -24.42
C LEU A 272 48.73 -5.69 -22.92
N CYS A 273 48.39 -6.67 -22.10
CA CYS A 273 48.59 -6.59 -20.65
C CYS A 273 50.04 -6.96 -20.28
N ALA A 274 50.77 -6.02 -19.67
CA ALA A 274 52.14 -6.24 -19.21
C ALA A 274 52.27 -7.38 -18.19
N GLU A 275 51.22 -7.63 -17.40
CA GLU A 275 51.25 -8.60 -16.28
C GLU A 275 50.87 -10.02 -16.70
N CYS A 276 49.88 -10.19 -17.58
CA CYS A 276 49.33 -11.51 -17.91
C CYS A 276 49.32 -11.83 -19.41
N GLY A 277 49.91 -10.98 -20.24
CA GLY A 277 50.01 -11.16 -21.69
C GLY A 277 48.67 -11.15 -22.44
N ALA A 278 47.57 -10.81 -21.77
CA ALA A 278 46.26 -10.80 -22.39
C ALA A 278 46.16 -9.72 -23.47
N ASP A 279 45.56 -10.07 -24.61
CA ASP A 279 45.18 -9.12 -25.66
C ASP A 279 44.04 -8.21 -25.17
N LEU A 280 44.34 -6.92 -25.06
CA LEU A 280 43.47 -5.88 -24.52
C LEU A 280 42.64 -5.18 -25.62
N THR A 281 42.83 -5.56 -26.89
CA THR A 281 42.00 -5.09 -28.01
C THR A 281 40.67 -5.85 -28.10
N LYS A 282 40.59 -7.04 -27.49
CA LYS A 282 39.37 -7.86 -27.46
C LYS A 282 38.22 -7.14 -26.71
N PRO A 283 36.96 -7.32 -27.14
CA PRO A 283 35.80 -6.73 -26.46
C PRO A 283 35.78 -7.08 -24.97
N ALA A 284 35.54 -6.09 -24.10
CA ALA A 284 35.52 -6.23 -22.64
C ALA A 284 36.84 -6.72 -21.99
N ALA A 285 37.98 -6.70 -22.70
CA ALA A 285 39.28 -7.04 -22.11
C ALA A 285 39.81 -5.97 -21.14
N LEU A 286 39.23 -4.76 -21.19
CA LEU A 286 39.51 -3.64 -20.31
C LEU A 286 38.28 -3.26 -19.49
N ALA A 287 38.52 -2.85 -18.24
CA ALA A 287 37.48 -2.35 -17.35
C ALA A 287 37.97 -1.11 -16.59
N ARG A 288 37.07 -0.13 -16.45
CA ARG A 288 37.31 1.14 -15.75
C ARG A 288 36.33 1.36 -14.61
N PHE A 289 35.81 0.29 -14.03
CA PHE A 289 34.85 0.37 -12.93
C PHE A 289 35.29 -0.43 -11.72
N GLU A 290 35.02 0.11 -10.54
CA GLU A 290 35.18 -0.54 -9.25
C GLU A 290 33.81 -0.74 -8.61
N PHE A 291 33.59 -1.94 -8.10
CA PHE A 291 32.35 -2.27 -7.40
C PHE A 291 32.43 -1.79 -5.95
N ALA A 292 31.36 -1.18 -5.46
CA ALA A 292 31.25 -0.82 -4.06
C ALA A 292 31.47 -2.04 -3.14
N GLY A 293 32.16 -1.83 -2.01
CA GLY A 293 32.40 -2.89 -1.04
C GLY A 293 31.11 -3.61 -0.61
N ARG A 294 31.22 -4.92 -0.31
CA ARG A 294 30.09 -5.82 0.00
C ARG A 294 29.11 -5.26 1.05
N TRP A 295 29.59 -4.44 1.98
CA TRP A 295 28.77 -3.79 2.99
C TRP A 295 27.70 -2.84 2.42
N ARG A 296 28.00 -2.10 1.33
CA ARG A 296 27.02 -1.19 0.69
C ARG A 296 25.88 -1.94 0.02
N VAL A 297 26.21 -3.09 -0.58
CA VAL A 297 25.21 -4.02 -1.10
C VAL A 297 24.30 -4.50 0.04
N GLY A 298 24.89 -4.85 1.19
CA GLY A 298 24.17 -5.26 2.39
C GLY A 298 23.19 -4.20 2.90
N ILE A 299 23.57 -2.93 2.93
CA ILE A 299 22.68 -1.83 3.39
C ILE A 299 21.43 -1.69 2.51
N VAL A 300 21.53 -1.98 1.21
CA VAL A 300 20.39 -1.90 0.28
C VAL A 300 19.58 -3.20 0.28
N LEU A 301 20.24 -4.36 0.26
CA LEU A 301 19.57 -5.66 0.15
C LEU A 301 18.96 -6.15 1.48
N LEU A 302 19.61 -5.89 2.62
CA LEU A 302 19.16 -6.40 3.91
C LEU A 302 17.76 -5.90 4.27
N PRO A 303 17.44 -4.60 4.14
CA PRO A 303 16.08 -4.15 4.41
C PRO A 303 15.10 -4.73 3.37
N MET A 304 15.45 -4.78 2.07
CA MET A 304 14.60 -5.43 1.04
C MET A 304 14.25 -6.88 1.41
N CYS A 305 15.22 -7.66 1.89
CA CYS A 305 15.00 -9.04 2.33
C CYS A 305 14.15 -9.11 3.60
N LEU A 306 14.43 -8.27 4.61
CA LEU A 306 13.61 -8.15 5.84
C LEU A 306 12.15 -7.80 5.52
N ILE A 307 11.92 -6.95 4.51
CA ILE A 307 10.60 -6.52 4.06
C ILE A 307 9.83 -7.66 3.39
N LEU A 308 10.48 -8.40 2.47
CA LEU A 308 9.85 -9.56 1.81
C LEU A 308 9.54 -10.68 2.81
N LEU A 309 10.32 -10.78 3.89
CA LEU A 309 10.10 -11.75 4.96
C LEU A 309 9.11 -11.26 6.02
N LEU A 310 8.81 -9.97 6.13
CA LEU A 310 7.95 -9.42 7.19
C LEU A 310 6.53 -10.03 7.22
N PRO A 311 5.83 -10.22 6.08
CA PRO A 311 4.52 -10.89 6.06
C PRO A 311 4.61 -12.37 6.48
N LEU A 312 5.72 -13.03 6.14
CA LEU A 312 5.98 -14.43 6.50
C LEU A 312 6.35 -14.57 7.99
N ILE A 313 6.96 -13.53 8.57
CA ILE A 313 7.39 -13.49 9.97
C ILE A 313 6.28 -12.94 10.88
N ARG A 314 5.31 -12.15 10.39
CA ARG A 314 4.26 -11.53 11.22
C ARG A 314 3.48 -12.56 12.04
N SER A 315 3.03 -13.65 11.43
CA SER A 315 2.29 -14.70 12.13
C SER A 315 3.13 -15.41 13.22
N PRO A 316 4.36 -15.89 12.94
CA PRO A 316 5.20 -16.47 13.99
C PRO A 316 5.64 -15.44 15.04
N LEU A 317 5.99 -14.20 14.66
CA LEU A 317 6.39 -13.16 15.63
C LEU A 317 5.27 -12.85 16.62
N MET A 318 4.04 -12.71 16.13
CA MET A 318 2.87 -12.52 16.99
C MET A 318 2.66 -13.73 17.91
N SER A 319 2.94 -14.96 17.46
CA SER A 319 2.83 -16.16 18.30
C SER A 319 3.86 -16.23 19.44
N VAL A 320 4.99 -15.53 19.32
CA VAL A 320 6.02 -15.45 20.38
C VAL A 320 5.71 -14.36 21.41
N LEU A 321 4.83 -13.41 21.09
CA LEU A 321 4.46 -12.35 22.02
C LEU A 321 3.61 -12.88 23.18
N PRO A 322 3.81 -12.37 24.41
CA PRO A 322 2.91 -12.63 25.52
C PRO A 322 1.44 -12.33 25.15
N PRO A 323 0.46 -13.11 25.65
CA PRO A 323 -0.96 -12.92 25.33
C PRO A 323 -1.44 -11.47 25.49
N SER A 324 -1.11 -10.82 26.61
CA SER A 324 -1.49 -9.43 26.90
C SER A 324 -0.94 -8.42 25.88
N MET A 325 0.29 -8.64 25.40
CA MET A 325 0.92 -7.79 24.39
C MET A 325 0.27 -8.01 23.01
N ARG A 326 -0.13 -9.25 22.69
CA ARG A 326 -0.92 -9.55 21.48
C ARG A 326 -2.27 -8.85 21.52
N MET A 327 -3.00 -8.95 22.63
CA MET A 327 -4.32 -8.32 22.79
C MET A 327 -4.23 -6.80 22.66
N THR A 328 -3.22 -6.19 23.28
CA THR A 328 -2.94 -4.75 23.13
C THR A 328 -2.71 -4.40 21.66
N LEU A 329 -1.85 -5.13 20.94
CA LEU A 329 -1.62 -4.90 19.51
C LEU A 329 -2.87 -5.08 18.65
N TYR A 330 -3.75 -6.02 19.00
CA TYR A 330 -4.98 -6.27 18.26
C TYR A 330 -6.06 -5.21 18.45
N HIS A 331 -6.09 -4.50 19.58
CA HIS A 331 -6.90 -3.27 19.67
C HIS A 331 -6.52 -2.25 18.58
N TRP A 332 -5.21 -2.09 18.32
CA TRP A 332 -4.70 -1.13 17.34
C TRP A 332 -4.79 -1.64 15.89
N THR A 333 -4.54 -2.92 15.66
CA THR A 333 -4.34 -3.45 14.29
C THR A 333 -5.45 -4.38 13.77
N ALA A 334 -6.45 -4.70 14.61
CA ALA A 334 -7.39 -5.81 14.44
C ALA A 334 -6.72 -7.19 14.49
N PRO A 335 -7.36 -8.20 15.10
CA PRO A 335 -6.90 -9.58 15.06
C PRO A 335 -7.11 -10.17 13.66
N PRO A 336 -6.40 -11.25 13.32
CA PRO A 336 -6.70 -12.05 12.14
C PRO A 336 -8.17 -12.49 12.11
N ALA A 337 -8.74 -12.62 10.92
CA ALA A 337 -10.16 -12.93 10.70
C ALA A 337 -10.65 -14.25 11.33
N ASN A 338 -9.78 -15.15 11.77
CA ASN A 338 -10.15 -16.42 12.41
C ASN A 338 -9.65 -16.51 13.86
N PHE A 339 -9.18 -15.40 14.43
CA PHE A 339 -8.54 -15.39 15.74
C PHE A 339 -9.44 -15.98 16.83
N PHE A 340 -10.67 -15.48 16.96
CA PHE A 340 -11.61 -15.93 17.99
C PHE A 340 -12.05 -17.39 17.79
N GLN A 341 -12.13 -17.86 16.54
CA GLN A 341 -12.43 -19.26 16.21
C GLN A 341 -11.33 -20.22 16.64
N LEU A 342 -10.07 -19.77 16.58
CA LEU A 342 -8.90 -20.58 16.92
C LEU A 342 -8.64 -20.66 18.42
N ILE A 343 -9.29 -19.81 19.23
CA ILE A 343 -9.17 -19.88 20.69
C ILE A 343 -9.93 -21.11 21.18
N ASN A 344 -9.19 -22.08 21.73
CA ASN A 344 -9.80 -23.17 22.46
C ASN A 344 -10.22 -22.68 23.86
N VAL A 345 -11.50 -22.34 23.99
CA VAL A 345 -12.10 -21.80 25.22
C VAL A 345 -11.95 -22.75 26.42
N ALA A 346 -11.83 -24.06 26.20
CA ALA A 346 -11.64 -25.02 27.28
C ALA A 346 -10.28 -24.84 27.98
N THR A 347 -9.25 -24.43 27.23
CA THR A 347 -7.86 -24.39 27.72
C THR A 347 -7.41 -23.02 28.23
N ILE A 348 -8.16 -21.95 27.94
CA ILE A 348 -7.80 -20.61 28.42
C ILE A 348 -8.19 -20.40 29.88
N THR A 349 -7.47 -19.48 30.54
CA THR A 349 -7.80 -19.00 31.88
C THR A 349 -8.99 -18.02 31.85
N PRO A 350 -9.70 -17.81 32.97
CA PRO A 350 -10.77 -16.80 33.04
C PRO A 350 -10.28 -15.37 32.72
N ALA A 351 -9.05 -15.01 33.11
CA ALA A 351 -8.47 -13.70 32.81
C ALA A 351 -8.25 -13.52 31.29
N GLU A 352 -7.71 -14.53 30.62
CA GLU A 352 -7.55 -14.52 29.15
C GLU A 352 -8.91 -14.49 28.43
N ALA A 353 -9.92 -15.19 28.96
CA ALA A 353 -11.27 -15.13 28.43
C ALA A 353 -11.86 -13.72 28.53
N VAL A 354 -11.64 -13.03 29.65
CA VAL A 354 -12.05 -11.62 29.85
C VAL A 354 -11.38 -10.69 28.84
N GLU A 355 -10.05 -10.76 28.68
CA GLU A 355 -9.33 -9.90 27.71
C GLU A 355 -9.81 -10.14 26.27
N ALA A 356 -9.98 -11.41 25.88
CA ALA A 356 -10.48 -11.75 24.54
C ALA A 356 -11.93 -11.31 24.33
N ALA A 357 -12.80 -11.44 25.35
CA ALA A 357 -14.18 -11.01 25.29
C ALA A 357 -14.29 -9.48 25.18
N ASP A 358 -13.48 -8.73 25.93
CA ASP A 358 -13.47 -7.27 25.86
C ASP A 358 -12.99 -6.77 24.50
N LEU A 359 -11.96 -7.40 23.93
CA LEU A 359 -11.50 -7.12 22.57
C LEU A 359 -12.60 -7.40 21.54
N LEU A 360 -13.30 -8.52 21.66
CA LEU A 360 -14.38 -8.92 20.76
C LEU A 360 -15.55 -7.94 20.82
N ILE A 361 -16.02 -7.63 22.03
CA ILE A 361 -17.13 -6.69 22.29
C ILE A 361 -16.79 -5.31 21.73
N ALA A 362 -15.57 -4.81 21.96
CA ALA A 362 -15.14 -3.52 21.43
C ALA A 362 -15.08 -3.49 19.89
N GLN A 363 -14.75 -4.62 19.26
CA GLN A 363 -14.69 -4.73 17.79
C GLN A 363 -16.06 -4.83 17.14
N ALA A 364 -16.99 -5.47 17.83
CA ALA A 364 -18.37 -5.62 17.38
C ALA A 364 -19.25 -4.41 17.61
N ALA A 365 -18.77 -3.38 18.32
CA ALA A 365 -19.52 -2.14 18.48
C ALA A 365 -19.91 -1.52 17.11
N PRO A 366 -21.02 -0.77 17.01
CA PRO A 366 -21.39 -0.08 15.78
C PRO A 366 -20.26 0.77 15.22
N GLY A 367 -19.92 0.58 13.94
CA GLY A 367 -18.78 1.24 13.28
C GLY A 367 -17.39 0.73 13.70
N GLY A 368 -17.34 -0.34 14.51
CA GLY A 368 -16.12 -1.00 14.96
C GLY A 368 -15.40 -1.78 13.87
N LYS A 369 -14.25 -2.38 14.23
CA LYS A 369 -13.48 -3.22 13.31
C LYS A 369 -14.13 -4.60 13.23
N ARG A 370 -14.95 -4.82 12.21
CA ARG A 370 -15.69 -6.07 11.95
C ARG A 370 -14.90 -7.33 12.35
N PRO A 371 -15.27 -8.01 13.44
CA PRO A 371 -14.75 -9.34 13.72
C PRO A 371 -15.40 -10.32 12.73
N LEU A 372 -14.58 -11.05 11.99
CA LEU A 372 -15.07 -12.11 11.09
C LEU A 372 -14.97 -13.46 11.83
N PHE A 373 -15.88 -14.38 11.53
CA PHE A 373 -15.84 -15.78 11.99
C PHE A 373 -15.69 -15.98 13.52
N ASP A 374 -16.38 -15.19 14.31
CA ASP A 374 -16.28 -15.14 15.78
C ASP A 374 -17.48 -15.76 16.52
N PHE A 375 -18.47 -16.22 15.76
CA PHE A 375 -19.86 -16.50 16.14
C PHE A 375 -20.10 -17.26 17.46
N ASP A 376 -19.17 -18.03 18.00
CA ASP A 376 -19.44 -18.83 19.21
C ASP A 376 -18.50 -18.56 20.38
N PHE A 377 -17.48 -17.68 20.25
CA PHE A 377 -16.48 -17.53 21.32
C PHE A 377 -17.14 -17.12 22.65
N LEU A 378 -17.95 -16.07 22.61
CA LEU A 378 -18.61 -15.52 23.79
C LEU A 378 -19.58 -16.53 24.41
N THR A 379 -20.40 -17.17 23.58
CA THR A 379 -21.37 -18.20 23.99
C THR A 379 -20.69 -19.42 24.62
N LYS A 380 -19.60 -19.90 24.04
CA LYS A 380 -18.79 -21.01 24.60
C LYS A 380 -18.12 -20.62 25.92
N ALA A 381 -17.62 -19.40 26.03
CA ALA A 381 -16.95 -18.93 27.24
C ALA A 381 -17.93 -18.74 28.41
N LEU A 382 -19.16 -18.28 28.13
CA LEU A 382 -20.25 -18.25 29.09
C LEU A 382 -20.67 -19.67 29.51
N ALA A 383 -20.86 -20.59 28.56
CA ALA A 383 -21.27 -21.96 28.84
C ALA A 383 -20.23 -22.75 29.68
N LEU A 384 -18.94 -22.45 29.51
CA LEU A 384 -17.84 -23.06 30.27
C LEU A 384 -17.51 -22.31 31.57
N ASN A 385 -18.34 -21.35 31.99
CA ASN A 385 -18.13 -20.51 33.19
C ASN A 385 -16.77 -19.79 33.22
N LYS A 386 -16.19 -19.49 32.04
CA LYS A 386 -14.96 -18.70 31.93
C LYS A 386 -15.23 -17.19 32.00
N LEU A 387 -16.46 -16.80 31.68
CA LEU A 387 -16.97 -15.43 31.78
C LEU A 387 -18.18 -15.39 32.73
N PRO A 388 -18.36 -14.32 33.51
CA PRO A 388 -19.57 -14.15 34.30
C PRO A 388 -20.78 -13.82 33.40
N PRO A 389 -22.02 -14.19 33.82
CA PRO A 389 -23.24 -13.93 33.03
C PRO A 389 -23.45 -12.47 32.63
N SER A 390 -22.90 -11.52 33.39
CA SER A 390 -22.93 -10.08 33.09
C SER A 390 -22.29 -9.72 31.75
N TYR A 391 -21.38 -10.56 31.22
CA TYR A 391 -20.80 -10.33 29.89
C TYR A 391 -21.82 -10.45 28.76
N ARG A 392 -22.88 -11.25 28.95
CA ARG A 392 -23.96 -11.35 27.96
C ARG A 392 -24.67 -10.01 27.80
N GLU A 393 -25.01 -9.37 28.92
CA GLU A 393 -25.62 -8.04 28.90
C GLU A 393 -24.66 -6.97 28.39
N LYS A 394 -23.40 -6.99 28.85
CA LYS A 394 -22.36 -6.05 28.40
C LYS A 394 -22.22 -6.08 26.88
N ALA A 395 -22.10 -7.28 26.31
CA ALA A 395 -21.98 -7.48 24.87
C ALA A 395 -23.24 -7.03 24.12
N ALA A 396 -24.44 -7.41 24.60
CA ALA A 396 -25.71 -7.03 23.99
C ALA A 396 -25.88 -5.49 23.91
N ARG A 397 -25.56 -4.77 25.00
CA ARG A 397 -25.65 -3.31 25.09
C ARG A 397 -24.61 -2.57 24.25
N VAL A 398 -23.46 -3.19 23.98
CA VAL A 398 -22.46 -2.59 23.10
C VAL A 398 -22.84 -2.76 21.64
N VAL A 399 -23.32 -3.94 21.26
CA VAL A 399 -23.72 -4.28 19.88
C VAL A 399 -25.01 -3.58 19.46
N VAL A 400 -25.98 -3.46 20.36
CA VAL A 400 -27.27 -2.84 20.05
C VAL A 400 -27.41 -1.52 20.78
N GLN A 401 -27.34 -0.44 20.01
CA GLN A 401 -27.54 0.93 20.47
C GLN A 401 -28.67 1.58 19.66
N ALA A 402 -29.25 2.65 20.20
CA ALA A 402 -30.27 3.42 19.51
C ALA A 402 -30.25 4.87 20.00
N THR A 403 -30.61 5.80 19.10
CA THR A 403 -30.67 7.24 19.41
C THR A 403 -32.10 7.74 19.26
N LEU A 404 -32.58 8.48 20.26
CA LEU A 404 -33.89 9.14 20.24
C LEU A 404 -33.75 10.57 19.71
N SER A 405 -34.50 10.89 18.67
CA SER A 405 -34.57 12.21 18.06
C SER A 405 -36.01 12.72 17.98
N PHE A 406 -36.14 14.04 17.99
CA PHE A 406 -37.41 14.75 17.95
C PHE A 406 -37.27 15.87 16.93
N GLU A 407 -38.22 15.93 16.00
CA GLU A 407 -38.33 16.96 14.98
C GLU A 407 -39.65 17.70 15.20
N PRO A 408 -39.60 18.98 15.62
CA PRO A 408 -40.81 19.77 15.74
C PRO A 408 -41.42 20.00 14.34
N ALA A 409 -42.74 19.98 14.29
CA ALA A 409 -43.50 20.26 13.10
C ALA A 409 -43.22 21.66 12.53
N GLY A 410 -43.06 21.73 11.21
CA GLY A 410 -43.31 22.98 10.47
C GLY A 410 -44.81 23.22 10.26
N ALA A 411 -45.18 24.37 9.70
CA ALA A 411 -46.58 24.69 9.41
C ALA A 411 -47.27 23.58 8.59
N GLY A 412 -48.24 22.89 9.19
CA GLY A 412 -49.02 21.82 8.57
C GLY A 412 -48.44 20.40 8.67
N VAL A 413 -47.33 20.21 9.37
CA VAL A 413 -46.72 18.89 9.66
C VAL A 413 -47.00 18.49 11.11
N ARG A 414 -46.91 17.21 11.46
CA ARG A 414 -47.01 16.72 12.86
C ARG A 414 -45.63 16.58 13.47
N ASP A 415 -45.51 16.82 14.77
CA ASP A 415 -44.28 16.57 15.51
C ASP A 415 -43.89 15.09 15.35
N LYS A 416 -42.59 14.85 15.15
CA LYS A 416 -42.09 13.52 14.81
C LYS A 416 -41.04 13.06 15.80
N VAL A 417 -41.24 11.85 16.31
CA VAL A 417 -40.27 11.14 17.12
C VAL A 417 -39.65 10.03 16.28
N THR A 418 -38.32 10.01 16.21
CA THR A 418 -37.57 9.03 15.43
C THR A 418 -36.53 8.34 16.31
N ILE A 419 -36.52 7.01 16.26
CA ILE A 419 -35.52 6.17 16.92
C ILE A 419 -34.66 5.53 15.84
N THR A 420 -33.40 5.95 15.80
CA THR A 420 -32.43 5.47 14.83
C THR A 420 -31.57 4.38 15.46
N PRO A 421 -31.60 3.14 14.95
CA PRO A 421 -30.75 2.07 15.45
C PRO A 421 -29.29 2.30 15.06
N SER A 422 -28.39 1.86 15.92
CA SER A 422 -26.95 1.75 15.66
C SER A 422 -26.53 0.34 16.07
N LEU A 423 -26.36 -0.53 15.06
CA LEU A 423 -26.24 -1.97 15.24
C LEU A 423 -24.84 -2.42 14.84
N GLY A 424 -24.24 -3.21 15.72
CA GLY A 424 -22.93 -3.79 15.58
C GLY A 424 -22.95 -5.25 15.13
N GLU A 425 -21.77 -5.86 15.04
CA GLU A 425 -21.62 -7.20 14.45
C GLU A 425 -22.14 -8.32 15.38
N PRO A 426 -22.62 -9.44 14.81
CA PRO A 426 -23.23 -10.52 15.58
C PRO A 426 -22.22 -11.46 16.24
N ILE A 427 -21.99 -11.28 17.55
CA ILE A 427 -20.96 -12.01 18.34
C ILE A 427 -21.45 -13.19 19.20
N PHE A 428 -22.76 -13.44 19.21
CA PHE A 428 -23.41 -14.53 19.95
C PHE A 428 -23.82 -15.71 19.05
N GLY A 429 -23.53 -15.60 17.77
CA GLY A 429 -23.73 -16.64 16.78
C GLY A 429 -25.16 -16.75 16.28
N ARG A 430 -25.47 -17.88 15.64
CA ARG A 430 -26.72 -18.03 14.87
C ARG A 430 -27.96 -18.25 15.72
N ASN A 431 -27.77 -18.64 16.98
CA ASN A 431 -28.85 -19.04 17.88
C ASN A 431 -29.27 -17.93 18.85
N ALA A 432 -28.56 -16.81 18.88
CA ALA A 432 -28.81 -15.72 19.83
C ALA A 432 -28.50 -14.36 19.19
N MET A 433 -29.16 -14.07 18.06
CA MET A 433 -28.92 -12.84 17.31
C MET A 433 -29.39 -11.62 18.10
N PRO A 434 -28.54 -10.59 18.33
CA PRO A 434 -28.97 -9.36 18.98
C PRO A 434 -29.93 -8.57 18.09
N ARG A 435 -31.13 -8.30 18.61
CA ARG A 435 -32.18 -7.57 17.90
C ARG A 435 -32.68 -6.40 18.72
N LEU A 436 -32.88 -5.26 18.07
CA LEU A 436 -33.58 -4.11 18.63
C LEU A 436 -35.08 -4.25 18.38
N VAL A 437 -35.85 -4.04 19.44
CA VAL A 437 -37.31 -4.05 19.43
C VAL A 437 -37.82 -2.73 20.01
N PHE A 438 -38.79 -2.12 19.36
CA PHE A 438 -39.41 -0.87 19.79
C PHE A 438 -40.83 -1.10 20.31
N GLY A 439 -41.09 -0.69 21.56
CA GLY A 439 -42.39 -0.86 22.24
C GLY A 439 -43.27 0.37 22.31
N GLY A 440 -42.77 1.53 21.90
CA GLY A 440 -43.53 2.76 21.96
C GLY A 440 -42.82 3.90 22.68
N ILE A 441 -43.49 5.04 22.69
CA ILE A 441 -43.03 6.28 23.32
C ILE A 441 -44.01 6.74 24.39
N SER A 442 -43.49 7.47 25.38
CA SER A 442 -44.27 8.13 26.43
C SER A 442 -43.77 9.57 26.56
N ILE A 443 -44.70 10.49 26.74
CA ILE A 443 -44.44 11.93 26.93
C ILE A 443 -44.88 12.28 28.35
N ASP A 444 -44.00 12.90 29.13
CA ASP A 444 -44.25 13.36 30.50
C ASP A 444 -44.82 12.26 31.44
N GLY A 445 -44.45 11.00 31.18
CA GLY A 445 -44.94 9.85 31.95
C GLY A 445 -46.36 9.40 31.61
N GLY A 446 -46.95 9.90 30.51
CA GLY A 446 -48.23 9.45 29.97
C GLY A 446 -48.22 8.02 29.44
N ALA A 447 -49.36 7.58 28.89
CA ALA A 447 -49.52 6.25 28.33
C ALA A 447 -48.53 5.98 27.18
N TRP A 448 -48.10 4.72 27.06
CA TRP A 448 -47.26 4.29 25.95
C TRP A 448 -48.08 4.22 24.67
N VAL A 449 -47.57 4.85 23.61
CA VAL A 449 -48.21 4.85 22.29
C VAL A 449 -47.26 4.35 21.21
N GLY A 450 -47.83 3.67 20.22
CA GLY A 450 -47.09 3.06 19.12
C GLY A 450 -46.54 1.68 19.46
N GLY A 451 -45.38 1.36 18.88
CA GLY A 451 -44.79 0.02 18.91
C GLY A 451 -44.65 -0.54 17.49
N ALA A 452 -43.57 -1.27 17.25
CA ALA A 452 -43.30 -1.86 15.95
C ALA A 452 -43.57 -3.36 15.98
N ALA A 453 -44.28 -3.86 14.97
CA ALA A 453 -44.49 -5.30 14.78
C ALA A 453 -43.27 -6.01 14.14
N TRP A 454 -42.09 -5.39 14.17
CA TRP A 454 -40.86 -5.93 13.60
C TRP A 454 -39.66 -5.58 14.48
N SER A 455 -38.61 -6.41 14.39
CA SER A 455 -37.30 -6.17 14.99
C SER A 455 -36.25 -5.78 13.95
N LEU A 456 -35.18 -5.11 14.39
CA LEU A 456 -34.01 -4.81 13.56
C LEU A 456 -32.74 -5.47 14.10
N PHE A 457 -31.86 -5.93 13.21
CA PHE A 457 -30.49 -6.35 13.54
C PHE A 457 -29.53 -5.89 12.43
N GLU A 458 -28.23 -6.10 12.61
CA GLU A 458 -27.17 -5.50 11.76
C GLU A 458 -27.41 -5.70 10.25
N HIS A 459 -27.82 -6.89 9.80
CA HIS A 459 -28.06 -7.16 8.38
C HIS A 459 -29.17 -6.28 7.76
N ASP A 460 -30.10 -5.76 8.56
CA ASP A 460 -31.18 -4.92 8.05
C ASP A 460 -30.71 -3.52 7.67
N VAL A 461 -29.67 -3.02 8.35
CA VAL A 461 -29.17 -1.65 8.23
C VAL A 461 -27.84 -1.56 7.50
N ASP A 462 -27.04 -2.64 7.48
CA ASP A 462 -25.73 -2.66 6.83
C ASP A 462 -25.86 -2.65 5.29
N PRO A 463 -25.21 -1.70 4.58
CA PRO A 463 -25.30 -1.59 3.12
C PRO A 463 -24.78 -2.79 2.35
N ILE A 464 -23.78 -3.52 2.87
CA ILE A 464 -23.21 -4.69 2.20
C ILE A 464 -24.25 -5.80 2.21
N TRP A 465 -24.84 -6.11 3.37
CA TRP A 465 -25.90 -7.11 3.48
C TRP A 465 -27.14 -6.73 2.68
N ARG A 466 -27.52 -5.45 2.70
CA ARG A 466 -28.59 -4.92 1.86
C ARG A 466 -28.28 -4.89 0.37
N SER A 467 -27.05 -5.13 -0.07
CA SER A 467 -26.71 -5.19 -1.51
C SER A 467 -26.76 -6.62 -2.08
N ILE A 468 -26.63 -7.62 -1.22
CA ILE A 468 -26.61 -9.03 -1.59
C ILE A 468 -28.05 -9.58 -1.55
N ASP A 469 -28.42 -10.44 -2.49
CA ASP A 469 -29.66 -11.23 -2.36
C ASP A 469 -29.45 -12.26 -1.25
N SER A 470 -29.87 -11.89 -0.04
CA SER A 470 -29.71 -12.70 1.17
C SER A 470 -30.92 -13.63 1.36
N GLN A 471 -30.78 -14.62 2.24
CA GLN A 471 -31.89 -15.52 2.61
C GLN A 471 -33.03 -14.80 3.35
N LEU A 472 -32.81 -13.58 3.85
CA LEU A 472 -33.83 -12.78 4.54
C LEU A 472 -34.34 -11.67 3.61
N PRO A 473 -35.66 -11.59 3.33
CA PRO A 473 -36.23 -10.51 2.54
C PRO A 473 -35.91 -9.15 3.17
N ARG A 474 -35.48 -8.18 2.34
CA ARG A 474 -35.11 -6.84 2.81
C ARG A 474 -36.32 -6.13 3.40
N LEU A 475 -36.14 -5.48 4.55
CA LEU A 475 -37.12 -4.53 5.04
C LEU A 475 -37.12 -3.27 4.17
N PRO A 476 -38.31 -2.71 3.87
CA PRO A 476 -38.41 -1.43 3.18
C PRO A 476 -37.81 -0.29 4.03
N GLU A 477 -37.39 0.79 3.36
CA GLU A 477 -36.59 1.88 3.95
C GLU A 477 -37.27 2.55 5.16
N ASP A 478 -38.61 2.64 5.14
CA ASP A 478 -39.43 3.20 6.22
C ASP A 478 -39.39 2.37 7.52
N LYS A 479 -38.93 1.12 7.44
CA LYS A 479 -38.83 0.21 8.60
C LYS A 479 -37.44 0.13 9.21
N LEU A 480 -36.44 0.85 8.66
CA LEU A 480 -35.06 0.85 9.16
C LEU A 480 -34.83 1.74 10.38
N HIS A 481 -35.83 2.55 10.70
CA HIS A 481 -35.94 3.35 11.89
C HIS A 481 -37.36 3.23 12.43
N PHE A 482 -37.56 3.56 13.69
CA PHE A 482 -38.91 3.63 14.26
C PHE A 482 -39.36 5.07 14.28
N GLU A 483 -40.42 5.36 13.55
CA GLU A 483 -41.00 6.69 13.45
C GLU A 483 -42.41 6.69 14.02
N HIS A 484 -42.69 7.70 14.84
CA HIS A 484 -44.03 7.94 15.35
C HIS A 484 -44.36 9.43 15.23
N ALA A 485 -45.45 9.73 14.53
CA ALA A 485 -45.98 11.08 14.42
C ALA A 485 -46.97 11.33 15.55
N LEU A 486 -46.76 12.38 16.35
CA LEU A 486 -47.65 12.73 17.45
C LEU A 486 -49.00 13.19 16.90
N GLU A 487 -50.09 12.75 17.52
CA GLU A 487 -51.45 13.12 17.09
C GLU A 487 -51.72 14.62 17.29
N THR A 488 -51.11 15.20 18.32
CA THR A 488 -51.19 16.61 18.66
C THR A 488 -49.78 17.17 18.81
N ALA A 489 -49.59 18.43 18.39
CA ALA A 489 -48.34 19.14 18.63
C ALA A 489 -48.15 19.31 20.13
N LEU A 490 -46.90 19.19 20.59
CA LEU A 490 -46.56 19.41 21.98
C LEU A 490 -46.85 20.86 22.37
N ALA A 491 -47.39 21.05 23.57
CA ALA A 491 -47.58 22.39 24.11
C ALA A 491 -46.22 23.12 24.18
N PRO A 492 -46.19 24.46 24.11
CA PRO A 492 -44.95 25.20 24.34
C PRO A 492 -44.44 24.92 25.76
N GLY A 493 -43.18 24.52 25.89
CA GLY A 493 -42.56 24.16 27.16
C GLY A 493 -41.59 22.99 27.09
N VAL A 494 -41.04 22.63 28.25
CA VAL A 494 -40.11 21.51 28.39
C VAL A 494 -40.89 20.22 28.64
N HIS A 495 -40.69 19.24 27.76
CA HIS A 495 -41.29 17.91 27.86
C HIS A 495 -40.20 16.84 28.04
N GLU A 496 -40.53 15.77 28.77
CA GLU A 496 -39.70 14.57 28.85
C GLU A 496 -40.24 13.52 27.89
N LEU A 497 -39.49 13.24 26.83
CA LEU A 497 -39.78 12.17 25.90
C LEU A 497 -39.03 10.91 26.31
N ARG A 498 -39.74 9.79 26.47
CA ARG A 498 -39.17 8.47 26.73
C ARG A 498 -39.52 7.52 25.59
N ALA A 499 -38.55 6.72 25.16
CA ALA A 499 -38.77 5.60 24.25
C ALA A 499 -38.40 4.29 24.95
N ARG A 500 -39.32 3.33 24.89
CA ARG A 500 -39.17 2.00 25.45
C ARG A 500 -38.71 1.05 24.36
N CYS A 501 -37.48 0.56 24.49
CA CYS A 501 -36.88 -0.39 23.58
C CYS A 501 -36.35 -1.61 24.35
N TRP A 502 -36.18 -2.73 23.65
CA TRP A 502 -35.50 -3.91 24.19
C TRP A 502 -34.44 -4.41 23.23
N ILE A 503 -33.41 -5.01 23.81
CA ILE A 503 -32.43 -5.84 23.15
C ILE A 503 -32.84 -7.29 23.42
N VAL A 504 -33.23 -8.01 22.37
CA VAL A 504 -33.63 -9.41 22.47
C VAL A 504 -32.54 -10.25 21.81
N LEU A 505 -31.96 -11.19 22.55
CA LEU A 505 -31.05 -12.19 22.03
C LEU A 505 -31.88 -13.40 21.57
N TRP A 506 -32.20 -13.45 20.28
CA TRP A 506 -33.15 -14.44 19.73
C TRP A 506 -32.61 -15.12 18.47
N GLY A 507 -32.78 -16.44 18.39
CA GLY A 507 -32.46 -17.28 17.24
C GLY A 507 -33.74 -17.81 16.61
N PRO A 508 -33.81 -17.98 15.28
CA PRO A 508 -32.73 -18.14 14.30
C PRO A 508 -32.33 -16.86 13.53
N ALA A 509 -31.03 -16.79 13.16
CA ALA A 509 -30.41 -15.65 12.45
C ALA A 509 -31.12 -15.20 11.17
N TYR A 510 -31.82 -16.10 10.47
CA TYR A 510 -32.47 -15.82 9.19
C TYR A 510 -34.00 -15.89 9.26
N GLN A 511 -34.59 -15.51 10.40
CA GLN A 511 -36.03 -15.30 10.51
C GLN A 511 -36.35 -13.89 11.02
N ARG A 512 -37.54 -13.41 10.65
CA ARG A 512 -38.08 -12.16 11.19
C ARG A 512 -38.65 -12.46 12.57
N TYR A 513 -38.25 -11.66 13.56
CA TYR A 513 -38.86 -11.68 14.87
C TYR A 513 -39.97 -10.63 14.89
N GLU A 514 -41.17 -11.09 15.20
CA GLU A 514 -42.37 -10.26 15.34
C GLU A 514 -42.65 -10.14 16.85
N PRO A 515 -42.32 -8.99 17.47
CA PRO A 515 -42.53 -8.78 18.89
C PRO A 515 -44.03 -8.67 19.22
N ALA A 516 -44.41 -9.22 20.37
CA ALA A 516 -45.73 -9.06 20.96
C ALA A 516 -45.62 -8.26 22.26
N PHE A 517 -46.65 -7.49 22.58
CA PHE A 517 -46.69 -6.63 23.77
C PHE A 517 -47.93 -6.96 24.62
N ASP A 518 -47.79 -6.85 25.94
CA ASP A 518 -48.93 -6.96 26.86
C ASP A 518 -49.75 -5.66 26.92
N GLU A 519 -50.82 -5.66 27.72
CA GLU A 519 -51.70 -4.51 27.90
C GLU A 519 -50.99 -3.27 28.49
N SER A 520 -49.83 -3.46 29.14
CA SER A 520 -49.00 -2.38 29.69
C SER A 520 -47.96 -1.86 28.68
N GLY A 521 -47.94 -2.43 27.46
CA GLY A 521 -46.94 -2.17 26.44
C GLY A 521 -45.57 -2.73 26.81
N ALA A 522 -45.48 -3.75 27.66
CA ALA A 522 -44.25 -4.46 27.95
C ALA A 522 -44.05 -5.62 26.96
N LEU A 523 -42.80 -5.87 26.58
CA LEU A 523 -42.47 -6.95 25.64
C LEU A 523 -42.81 -8.31 26.25
N LEU A 524 -43.65 -9.07 25.54
CA LEU A 524 -43.82 -10.50 25.79
C LEU A 524 -42.62 -11.23 25.20
N ALA A 525 -41.59 -11.42 26.03
CA ALA A 525 -40.35 -12.07 25.60
C ALA A 525 -40.64 -13.46 25.01
N PRO A 526 -40.05 -13.80 23.86
CA PRO A 526 -40.33 -15.08 23.21
C PRO A 526 -39.69 -16.19 24.05
N ALA A 527 -40.36 -17.34 24.14
CA ALA A 527 -39.97 -18.43 25.03
C ALA A 527 -38.58 -19.00 24.74
N ASP A 528 -38.08 -18.80 23.51
CA ASP A 528 -36.79 -19.24 23.00
C ASP A 528 -35.73 -18.12 22.97
N ALA A 529 -36.00 -16.92 23.49
CA ALA A 529 -34.96 -15.91 23.68
C ALA A 529 -33.94 -16.35 24.74
N GLU A 530 -32.65 -16.21 24.43
CA GLU A 530 -31.58 -16.47 25.39
C GLU A 530 -31.56 -15.41 26.50
N ALA A 531 -31.86 -14.15 26.15
CA ALA A 531 -32.01 -13.06 27.11
C ALA A 531 -32.79 -11.88 26.49
N THR A 532 -33.39 -11.07 27.36
CA THR A 532 -34.04 -9.81 27.00
C THR A 532 -33.55 -8.72 27.95
N TYR A 533 -33.15 -7.57 27.41
CA TYR A 533 -32.64 -6.43 28.16
C TYR A 533 -33.38 -5.16 27.78
N GLU A 534 -33.81 -4.37 28.75
CA GLU A 534 -34.38 -3.05 28.48
C GLU A 534 -33.32 -2.05 28.01
N LEU A 535 -33.66 -1.28 26.99
CA LEU A 535 -32.90 -0.15 26.48
C LEU A 535 -33.76 1.11 26.65
N ASN A 536 -33.55 1.77 27.79
CA ASN A 536 -34.27 2.99 28.15
C ASN A 536 -33.63 4.20 27.48
N LEU A 537 -34.39 4.90 26.65
CA LEU A 537 -33.99 6.14 26.01
C LEU A 537 -34.86 7.27 26.54
N SER A 538 -34.25 8.37 26.98
CA SER A 538 -34.97 9.57 27.37
C SER A 538 -34.31 10.82 26.80
N LYS A 539 -35.11 11.84 26.52
CA LYS A 539 -34.66 13.12 26.02
C LYS A 539 -35.58 14.22 26.52
N SER A 540 -34.99 15.28 27.08
CA SER A 540 -35.71 16.51 27.36
C SER A 540 -35.77 17.35 26.07
N ILE A 541 -36.96 17.81 25.71
CA ILE A 541 -37.22 18.63 24.52
C ILE A 541 -37.87 19.94 24.96
N ASP A 542 -37.44 21.04 24.34
CA ASP A 542 -38.01 22.37 24.52
C ASP A 542 -38.86 22.69 23.28
N SER A 543 -40.18 22.52 23.41
CA SER A 543 -41.15 22.85 22.36
C SER A 543 -41.40 24.36 22.41
N ARG A 544 -41.17 25.06 21.29
CA ARG A 544 -41.28 26.52 21.21
C ARG A 544 -42.52 26.97 20.44
#